data_AF-A0A814W2X2-F1
#
_entry.id   AF-A0A814W2X2-F1
#
_cell.length_a   1.000
_cell.length_b   1.000
_cell.length_c   1.000
_cell.angle_alpha   90.00
_cell.angle_beta   90.00
_cell.angle_gamma   90.00
#
_symmetry.space_group_name_H-M   'P 1'
#
loop_
_entity.id
_entity.type
_entity.pdbx_description
1 polymer ?
#
loop_
_entity_poly.entity_id
_entity_poly.type
_entity_poly.pdbx_seq_one_letter_code
_entity_poly.pdbx_strand_id
1 'polypeptide(L)'
;MASAQFQVLSVLCRTSRQFVIDALKGFSSTTILSPNALSRDIINSYIGTSIEQFQKNTLDSFRSYYHFVSSLVEENHFISALRTNFYTRSVPDSNISVTFSAIYPQQVNQTPSSLMSNETCRCDRTSDCVYPAGIYNQSQTIVSNEVFSLDESPLFIVPGFQVGCVPQNALLQSTLECFYNQSCLDIVISLTDALRTVSALNISNSFSRFSPTTTIGVLFDNLMVESWENSTDFAIYFQTCAPKACSYSYLQRFFLIYMITIIASVFGGLNIVLRITSPLFVKFILRSPYRRVRMLEANERHEPKRNAD
;
A
#
# COMPACT_ATOMS: atom_id res chain seq x y z
N MET A 1 17.52 -12.26 29.20
CA MET A 1 17.22 -11.00 28.48
C MET A 1 17.63 -11.04 27.01
N ALA A 2 18.75 -11.66 26.61
CA ALA A 2 19.13 -11.83 25.19
C ALA A 2 18.00 -12.43 24.33
N SER A 3 17.40 -13.53 24.80
CA SER A 3 16.26 -14.18 24.12
C SER A 3 15.06 -13.26 23.91
N ALA A 4 14.89 -12.23 24.75
CA ALA A 4 13.78 -11.29 24.66
C ALA A 4 13.90 -10.35 23.48
N GLN A 5 15.08 -9.80 23.25
CA GLN A 5 15.30 -8.86 22.16
C GLN A 5 15.14 -9.56 20.81
N PHE A 6 15.65 -10.79 20.66
CA PHE A 6 15.42 -11.59 19.45
C PHE A 6 13.95 -11.96 19.24
N GLN A 7 13.22 -12.28 20.31
CA GLN A 7 11.78 -12.53 20.23
C GLN A 7 11.02 -11.27 19.81
N VAL A 8 11.32 -10.12 20.41
CA VAL A 8 10.69 -8.84 20.03
C VAL A 8 11.00 -8.51 18.58
N LEU A 9 12.25 -8.65 18.13
CA LEU A 9 12.63 -8.43 16.72
C LEU A 9 11.83 -9.33 15.77
N SER A 10 11.67 -10.61 16.13
CA SER A 10 10.87 -11.55 15.33
C SER A 10 9.41 -11.15 15.23
N VAL A 11 8.84 -10.59 16.31
CA VAL A 11 7.47 -10.09 16.35
C VAL A 11 7.34 -8.83 15.50
N LEU A 12 8.25 -7.86 15.63
CA LEU A 12 8.25 -6.64 14.82
C LEU A 12 8.29 -6.97 13.32
N CYS A 13 9.21 -7.85 12.90
CA CYS A 13 9.33 -8.28 11.52
C CYS A 13 8.04 -8.95 11.00
N ARG A 14 7.46 -9.86 11.78
CA ARG A 14 6.20 -10.52 11.41
C ARG A 14 5.05 -9.52 11.31
N THR A 15 4.95 -8.57 12.24
CA THR A 15 3.90 -7.55 12.26
C THR A 15 4.02 -6.61 11.07
N SER A 16 5.23 -6.10 10.77
CA SER A 16 5.45 -5.25 9.58
C SER A 16 5.09 -5.98 8.30
N ARG A 17 5.52 -7.25 8.15
CA ARG A 17 5.14 -8.08 7.00
C ARG A 17 3.64 -8.27 6.87
N GLN A 18 2.96 -8.61 7.96
CA GLN A 18 1.52 -8.84 7.95
C GLN A 18 0.76 -7.56 7.59
N PHE A 19 1.20 -6.42 8.13
CA PHE A 19 0.62 -5.11 7.82
C PHE A 19 0.70 -4.79 6.33
N VAL A 20 1.87 -5.00 5.70
CA VAL A 20 2.06 -4.81 4.25
C VAL A 20 1.14 -5.76 3.45
N ILE A 21 1.07 -7.04 3.83
CA ILE A 21 0.22 -8.02 3.15
C ILE A 21 -1.26 -7.60 3.20
N ASP A 22 -1.74 -7.15 4.35
CA ASP A 22 -3.15 -6.77 4.50
C ASP A 22 -3.45 -5.44 3.80
N ALA A 23 -2.51 -4.49 3.80
CA ALA A 23 -2.60 -3.27 3.02
C ALA A 23 -2.66 -3.57 1.51
N LEU A 24 -1.82 -4.48 1.01
CA LEU A 24 -1.82 -4.92 -0.40
C LEU A 24 -3.14 -5.58 -0.80
N LYS A 25 -3.72 -6.44 0.06
CA LYS A 25 -5.05 -7.02 -0.18
C LYS A 25 -6.11 -5.92 -0.32
N GLY A 26 -6.11 -4.94 0.60
CA GLY A 26 -6.99 -3.77 0.53
C GLY A 26 -6.83 -3.01 -0.78
N PHE A 27 -5.59 -2.69 -1.16
CA PHE A 27 -5.28 -2.00 -2.41
C PHE A 27 -5.72 -2.78 -3.65
N SER A 28 -5.52 -4.10 -3.68
CA SER A 28 -5.90 -4.96 -4.81
C SER A 28 -7.41 -5.04 -5.05
N SER A 29 -8.21 -4.71 -4.04
CA SER A 29 -9.68 -4.64 -4.16
C SER A 29 -10.19 -3.32 -4.73
N THR A 30 -9.32 -2.33 -4.92
CA THR A 30 -9.70 -1.04 -5.52
C THR A 30 -9.93 -1.20 -7.02
N THR A 31 -10.95 -0.53 -7.56
CA THR A 31 -11.31 -0.59 -8.98
C THR A 31 -11.42 0.81 -9.58
N ILE A 32 -11.01 0.95 -10.84
CA ILE A 32 -11.12 2.21 -11.58
C ILE A 32 -12.47 2.23 -12.27
N LEU A 33 -13.33 3.18 -11.89
CA LEU A 33 -14.62 3.41 -12.53
C LEU A 33 -14.53 4.62 -13.45
N SER A 34 -14.68 4.38 -14.76
CA SER A 34 -14.74 5.43 -15.77
C SER A 34 -15.81 5.11 -16.81
N PRO A 35 -16.62 6.10 -17.23
CA PRO A 35 -17.61 5.89 -18.29
C PRO A 35 -16.98 5.71 -19.67
N ASN A 36 -15.74 6.18 -19.85
CA ASN A 36 -15.00 6.11 -21.12
C ASN A 36 -13.63 5.48 -20.92
N ALA A 37 -13.10 4.84 -21.97
CA ALA A 37 -11.70 4.42 -21.98
C ALA A 37 -10.79 5.65 -21.84
N LEU A 38 -9.91 5.61 -20.85
CA LEU A 38 -8.97 6.68 -20.54
C LEU A 38 -7.72 6.54 -21.41
N SER A 39 -7.06 7.66 -21.69
CA SER A 39 -5.78 7.64 -22.39
C SER A 39 -4.69 7.02 -21.51
N ARG A 40 -3.62 6.53 -22.16
CA ARG A 40 -2.45 5.95 -21.47
C ARG A 40 -1.86 6.90 -20.44
N ASP A 41 -1.73 8.19 -20.77
CA ASP A 41 -1.13 9.18 -19.87
C ASP A 41 -1.98 9.40 -18.62
N ILE A 42 -3.31 9.45 -18.77
CA ILE A 42 -4.24 9.60 -17.65
C ILE A 42 -4.16 8.36 -16.73
N ILE A 43 -4.16 7.15 -17.30
CA ILE A 43 -4.06 5.91 -16.54
C ILE A 43 -2.72 5.79 -15.82
N ASN A 44 -1.61 6.06 -16.51
CA ASN A 44 -0.29 5.98 -15.90
C ASN A 44 -0.14 7.00 -14.76
N SER A 45 -0.65 8.22 -14.94
CA SER A 45 -0.65 9.26 -13.90
C SER A 45 -1.52 8.85 -12.69
N TYR A 46 -2.73 8.36 -12.95
CA TYR A 46 -3.63 7.88 -11.91
C TYR A 46 -3.03 6.72 -11.12
N ILE A 47 -2.49 5.70 -11.80
CA ILE A 47 -1.87 4.55 -11.15
C ILE A 47 -0.64 4.98 -10.36
N GLY A 48 0.22 5.84 -10.92
CA GLY A 48 1.39 6.37 -10.21
C GLY A 48 0.99 7.07 -8.92
N THR A 49 0.04 8.00 -8.99
CA THR A 49 -0.48 8.72 -7.81
C THR A 49 -1.12 7.76 -6.79
N SER A 50 -1.90 6.79 -7.27
CA SER A 50 -2.56 5.80 -6.41
C SER A 50 -1.54 4.92 -5.66
N ILE A 51 -0.46 4.50 -6.33
CA ILE A 51 0.61 3.72 -5.71
C ILE A 51 1.38 4.57 -4.69
N GLU A 52 1.75 5.82 -5.02
CA GLU A 52 2.42 6.72 -4.08
C GLU A 52 1.58 6.96 -2.83
N GLN A 53 0.29 7.20 -3.01
CA GLN A 53 -0.64 7.40 -1.91
C GLN A 53 -0.85 6.13 -1.09
N PHE A 54 -0.92 4.96 -1.73
CA PHE A 54 -0.93 3.68 -1.05
C PHE A 54 0.31 3.49 -0.17
N GLN A 55 1.51 3.70 -0.72
CA GLN A 55 2.77 3.55 0.01
C GLN A 55 2.81 4.49 1.22
N LYS A 56 2.48 5.77 1.03
CA LYS A 56 2.47 6.77 2.09
C LYS A 56 1.45 6.44 3.18
N ASN A 57 0.20 6.19 2.79
CA ASN A 57 -0.88 5.89 3.75
C ASN A 57 -0.60 4.61 4.54
N THR A 58 0.01 3.61 3.91
CA THR A 58 0.40 2.36 4.58
C THR A 58 1.43 2.63 5.67
N LEU A 59 2.47 3.42 5.38
CA LEU A 59 3.47 3.81 6.36
C LEU A 59 2.88 4.64 7.51
N ASP A 60 2.06 5.64 7.19
CA ASP A 60 1.46 6.53 8.19
C ASP A 60 0.48 5.78 9.11
N SER A 61 -0.32 4.87 8.54
CA SER A 61 -1.25 4.03 9.29
C SER A 61 -0.50 3.06 10.22
N PHE A 62 0.61 2.51 9.75
CA PHE A 62 1.45 1.63 10.56
C PHE A 62 2.06 2.34 11.76
N ARG A 63 2.64 3.53 11.54
CA ARG A 63 3.20 4.35 12.63
C ARG A 63 2.13 4.72 13.65
N SER A 64 0.95 5.11 13.19
CA SER A 64 -0.19 5.43 14.07
C SER A 64 -0.61 4.23 14.92
N TYR A 65 -0.71 3.05 14.29
CA TYR A 65 -1.00 1.79 15.00
C TYR A 65 0.06 1.46 16.04
N TYR A 66 1.33 1.57 15.67
CA TYR A 66 2.45 1.32 16.58
C TYR A 66 2.45 2.28 17.78
N HIS A 67 2.32 3.59 17.54
CA HIS A 67 2.29 4.58 18.61
C HIS A 67 1.15 4.31 19.58
N PHE A 68 -0.04 3.98 19.08
CA PHE A 68 -1.16 3.58 19.91
C PHE A 68 -0.83 2.38 20.80
N VAL A 69 -0.24 1.31 20.23
CA VAL A 69 0.14 0.12 21.00
C VAL A 69 1.24 0.44 22.02
N SER A 70 2.26 1.22 21.65
CA SER A 70 3.36 1.60 22.56
C SER A 70 2.84 2.41 23.74
N SER A 71 2.01 3.43 23.48
CA SER A 71 1.40 4.26 24.54
C SER A 71 0.54 3.42 25.48
N LEU A 72 -0.25 2.48 24.96
CA LEU A 72 -1.01 1.56 25.81
C LEU A 72 -0.12 0.71 26.72
N VAL A 73 1.02 0.22 26.21
CA VAL A 73 1.93 -0.60 27.00
C VAL A 73 2.63 0.21 28.08
N GLU A 74 3.08 1.41 27.75
CA GLU A 74 3.82 2.29 28.64
C GLU A 74 2.94 2.85 29.76
N GLU A 75 1.75 3.36 29.44
CA GLU A 75 0.83 3.96 30.41
C GLU A 75 0.23 2.94 31.39
N ASN A 76 0.02 1.70 30.94
CA ASN A 76 -0.54 0.65 31.79
C ASN A 76 0.52 -0.16 32.55
N HIS A 77 1.81 0.18 32.40
CA HIS A 77 2.94 -0.52 33.01
C HIS A 77 2.86 -2.05 32.87
N PHE A 78 2.43 -2.56 31.71
CA PHE A 78 2.26 -3.99 31.53
C PHE A 78 3.59 -4.72 31.74
N ILE A 79 3.59 -5.76 32.59
CA ILE A 79 4.75 -6.60 32.78
C ILE A 79 5.01 -7.37 31.49
N SER A 80 6.15 -7.11 30.86
CA SER A 80 6.59 -7.86 29.68
C SER A 80 6.62 -9.36 30.01
N ALA A 81 6.20 -10.20 29.07
CA ALA A 81 6.15 -11.66 29.25
C ALA A 81 7.51 -12.24 29.67
N LEU A 82 8.61 -11.56 29.32
CA LEU A 82 9.98 -11.95 29.62
C LEU A 82 10.56 -11.23 30.83
N ARG A 83 9.72 -10.47 31.56
CA ARG A 83 10.05 -9.80 32.83
C ARG A 83 11.31 -8.93 32.74
N THR A 84 11.52 -8.34 31.57
CA THR A 84 12.64 -7.45 31.29
C THR A 84 12.42 -6.03 31.82
N ASN A 85 11.15 -5.65 32.02
CA ASN A 85 10.76 -4.37 32.61
C ASN A 85 10.40 -4.45 34.11
N PHE A 86 10.47 -5.66 34.70
CA PHE A 86 10.10 -5.89 36.10
C PHE A 86 10.82 -7.12 36.64
N TYR A 87 11.50 -7.01 37.77
CA TYR A 87 12.08 -8.16 38.46
C TYR A 87 11.26 -8.47 39.72
N THR A 88 10.94 -9.75 39.93
CA THR A 88 10.37 -10.19 41.21
C THR A 88 11.48 -10.50 42.18
N ARG A 89 11.50 -9.81 43.32
CA ARG A 89 12.30 -10.20 44.48
C ARG A 89 11.51 -11.26 45.27
N SER A 90 11.97 -12.52 45.24
CA SER A 90 11.72 -13.43 46.36
C SER A 90 12.86 -13.22 47.37
N VAL A 91 12.56 -13.23 48.66
CA VAL A 91 13.57 -13.19 49.72
C VAL A 91 13.70 -14.64 50.21
N PRO A 92 14.72 -15.40 49.79
CA PRO A 92 14.97 -16.72 50.35
C PRO A 92 15.80 -16.57 51.63
N ASP A 93 15.43 -17.28 52.68
CA ASP A 93 16.19 -17.36 53.95
C ASP A 93 17.57 -18.08 53.83
N SER A 94 18.11 -18.31 52.62
CA SER A 94 19.37 -19.05 52.47
C SER A 94 20.23 -18.62 51.27
N ASN A 95 21.54 -18.68 51.50
CA ASN A 95 22.61 -18.36 50.55
C ASN A 95 22.69 -19.44 49.45
N ILE A 96 21.93 -19.27 48.37
CA ILE A 96 22.08 -20.08 47.14
C ILE A 96 22.82 -19.24 46.10
N SER A 97 23.98 -19.71 45.64
CA SER A 97 24.69 -19.11 44.50
C SER A 97 24.23 -19.77 43.20
N VAL A 98 23.64 -19.00 42.29
CA VAL A 98 23.28 -19.48 40.94
C VAL A 98 23.93 -18.59 39.88
N THR A 99 24.71 -19.18 39.00
CA THR A 99 25.39 -18.48 37.91
C THR A 99 24.45 -18.41 36.71
N PHE A 100 24.11 -17.21 36.25
CA PHE A 100 23.32 -17.00 35.03
C PHE A 100 24.06 -16.05 34.09
N SER A 101 24.18 -16.41 32.81
CA SER A 101 24.64 -15.47 31.78
C SER A 101 23.44 -14.74 31.21
N ALA A 102 23.35 -13.43 31.40
CA ALA A 102 22.32 -12.60 30.79
C ALA A 102 22.89 -11.25 30.34
N ILE A 103 22.16 -10.63 29.40
CA ILE A 103 22.50 -9.30 28.89
C ILE A 103 21.86 -8.28 29.83
N TYR A 104 22.67 -7.37 30.37
CA TYR A 104 22.23 -6.34 31.31
C TYR A 104 22.63 -4.94 30.83
N PRO A 105 21.93 -3.89 31.28
CA PRO A 105 22.39 -2.53 31.06
C PRO A 105 23.74 -2.33 31.75
N GLN A 106 24.68 -1.74 31.04
CA GLN A 106 25.95 -1.31 31.64
C GLN A 106 25.68 -0.23 32.68
N GLN A 107 25.84 -0.56 33.98
CA GLN A 107 26.05 0.47 34.97
C GLN A 107 27.46 1.01 34.78
N VAL A 108 27.57 2.22 34.24
CA VAL A 108 28.83 2.96 34.31
C VAL A 108 29.05 3.27 35.78
N ASN A 109 30.11 2.72 36.36
CA ASN A 109 30.57 3.02 37.71
C ASN A 109 30.63 4.53 37.92
N GLN A 110 29.59 5.11 38.51
CA GLN A 110 29.66 6.47 39.01
C GLN A 110 30.36 6.40 40.35
N THR A 111 31.62 6.81 40.36
CA THR A 111 32.27 7.27 41.59
C THR A 111 31.35 8.29 42.29
N PRO A 112 31.15 8.18 43.61
CA PRO A 112 30.29 9.08 44.35
C PRO A 112 31.01 10.40 44.58
N SER A 113 31.17 11.22 43.55
CA SER A 113 31.46 12.64 43.69
C SER A 113 31.52 13.34 42.35
N SER A 114 30.85 14.49 42.34
CA SER A 114 30.98 15.61 41.40
C SER A 114 30.11 15.58 40.13
N LEU A 115 28.99 16.30 40.29
CA LEU A 115 28.44 17.30 39.36
C LEU A 115 27.68 16.81 38.12
N MET A 116 26.36 17.07 38.18
CA MET A 116 25.34 17.05 37.13
C MET A 116 24.76 15.69 36.70
N SER A 117 23.57 15.41 37.23
CA SER A 117 22.46 14.69 36.56
C SER A 117 22.74 13.35 35.87
N ASN A 118 23.21 12.34 36.59
CA ASN A 118 23.12 10.98 36.07
C ASN A 118 22.10 10.18 36.87
N GLU A 119 20.83 10.38 36.53
CA GLU A 119 19.74 9.52 37.00
C GLU A 119 20.09 8.07 36.65
N THR A 120 20.25 7.23 37.67
CA THR A 120 20.14 5.80 37.48
C THR A 120 18.81 5.52 36.79
N CYS A 121 18.84 4.79 35.68
CA CYS A 121 17.64 4.46 34.93
C CYS A 121 16.64 3.73 35.81
N ARG A 122 15.54 4.41 36.13
CA ARG A 122 14.49 3.88 36.97
C ARG A 122 13.31 3.56 36.09
N CYS A 123 13.09 2.27 35.82
CA CYS A 123 11.98 1.82 34.98
C CYS A 123 10.60 2.11 35.59
N ASP A 124 10.53 2.50 36.86
CA ASP A 124 9.33 3.05 37.51
C ASP A 124 9.07 4.54 37.19
N ARG A 125 10.02 5.24 36.55
CA ARG A 125 9.93 6.69 36.27
C ARG A 125 10.13 7.03 34.80
N THR A 126 11.01 6.32 34.10
CA THR A 126 11.39 6.61 32.71
C THR A 126 11.34 5.35 31.86
N SER A 127 10.59 5.37 30.76
CA SER A 127 10.51 4.26 29.78
C SER A 127 11.59 4.35 28.69
N ASP A 128 12.11 5.55 28.43
CA ASP A 128 13.02 5.86 27.31
C ASP A 128 14.49 5.55 27.53
N CYS A 129 14.82 5.16 28.75
CA CYS A 129 16.20 4.99 29.10
C CYS A 129 16.75 3.64 28.61
N VAL A 130 17.88 3.73 27.91
CA VAL A 130 18.57 2.63 27.22
C VAL A 130 20.07 2.65 27.50
N TYR A 131 20.70 1.49 27.40
CA TYR A 131 22.13 1.27 27.60
C TYR A 131 22.68 0.26 26.61
N PRO A 132 23.99 0.32 26.29
CA PRO A 132 24.64 -0.72 25.52
C PRO A 132 24.44 -2.09 26.15
N ALA A 133 24.07 -3.05 25.32
CA ALA A 133 23.92 -4.44 25.72
C ALA A 133 25.30 -5.07 26.00
N GLY A 134 25.52 -5.49 27.24
CA GLY A 134 26.74 -6.20 27.63
C GLY A 134 26.45 -7.62 28.11
N ILE A 135 27.38 -8.53 27.84
CA ILE A 135 27.47 -9.87 28.44
C ILE A 135 28.35 -9.76 29.68
N TYR A 136 27.84 -10.19 30.82
CA TYR A 136 28.53 -10.14 32.11
C TYR A 136 28.68 -11.55 32.68
N ASN A 137 29.79 -11.81 33.36
CA ASN A 137 29.96 -13.01 34.15
C ASN A 137 29.29 -12.81 35.51
N GLN A 138 28.02 -13.21 35.67
CA GLN A 138 27.39 -13.06 36.98
C GLN A 138 27.68 -14.26 37.88
N SER A 139 28.61 -14.10 38.82
CA SER A 139 28.59 -14.90 40.05
C SER A 139 27.60 -14.28 41.03
N GLN A 140 26.36 -14.78 41.08
CA GLN A 140 25.42 -14.33 42.11
C GLN A 140 25.86 -14.88 43.46
N THR A 141 26.41 -14.02 44.31
CA THR A 141 26.50 -14.28 45.74
C THR A 141 25.31 -13.57 46.38
N ILE A 142 24.27 -14.31 46.77
CA ILE A 142 23.16 -13.73 47.53
C ILE A 142 23.70 -13.44 48.93
N VAL A 143 24.28 -12.27 49.13
CA VAL A 143 24.62 -11.74 50.45
C VAL A 143 23.48 -10.83 50.86
N SER A 144 22.91 -11.08 52.03
CA SER A 144 21.79 -10.38 52.65
C SER A 144 21.61 -8.91 52.19
N ASN A 145 20.42 -8.63 51.66
CA ASN A 145 19.79 -7.32 51.48
C ASN A 145 20.26 -6.37 50.38
N GLU A 146 21.45 -6.53 49.79
CA GLU A 146 21.88 -5.70 48.65
C GLU A 146 21.94 -6.54 47.36
N VAL A 147 21.18 -6.11 46.36
CA VAL A 147 21.02 -6.83 45.10
C VAL A 147 21.74 -6.03 44.01
N PHE A 148 22.73 -6.68 43.39
CA PHE A 148 23.55 -6.29 42.24
C PHE A 148 24.57 -5.16 42.44
N SER A 149 25.79 -5.49 42.88
CA SER A 149 26.98 -4.77 42.37
C SER A 149 27.43 -5.46 41.09
N LEU A 150 27.20 -4.81 39.94
CA LEU A 150 27.88 -5.12 38.68
C LEU A 150 29.21 -4.36 38.68
N ASP A 151 30.11 -4.68 39.61
CA ASP A 151 31.45 -4.05 39.64
C ASP A 151 32.37 -4.62 38.54
N GLU A 152 31.92 -5.64 37.82
CA GLU A 152 32.68 -6.25 36.72
C GLU A 152 32.40 -5.55 35.39
N SER A 153 33.49 -5.21 34.69
CA SER A 153 33.43 -4.77 33.30
C SER A 153 32.79 -5.86 32.43
N PRO A 154 31.97 -5.50 31.42
CA PRO A 154 31.36 -6.50 30.54
C PRO A 154 32.44 -7.35 29.87
N LEU A 155 32.24 -8.66 29.82
CA LEU A 155 33.09 -9.58 29.05
C LEU A 155 33.06 -9.23 27.56
N PHE A 156 31.89 -8.80 27.09
CA PHE A 156 31.67 -8.41 25.70
C PHE A 156 30.50 -7.44 25.60
N ILE A 157 30.67 -6.34 24.89
CA ILE A 157 29.59 -5.43 24.52
C ILE A 157 29.08 -5.86 23.14
N VAL A 158 27.79 -6.11 23.02
CA VAL A 158 27.16 -6.50 21.75
C VAL A 158 27.03 -5.26 20.87
N PRO A 159 27.80 -5.12 19.77
CA PRO A 159 27.78 -3.93 18.95
C PRO A 159 26.39 -3.66 18.38
N GLY A 160 25.97 -2.39 18.46
CA GLY A 160 24.68 -1.93 17.98
C GLY A 160 23.49 -2.30 18.86
N PHE A 161 23.62 -3.19 19.83
CA PHE A 161 22.48 -3.69 20.60
C PHE A 161 22.29 -2.88 21.88
N GLN A 162 21.05 -2.48 22.15
CA GLN A 162 20.65 -1.67 23.30
C GLN A 162 19.65 -2.45 24.17
N VAL A 163 19.78 -2.31 25.49
CA VAL A 163 18.86 -2.82 26.51
C VAL A 163 18.28 -1.64 27.29
N GLY A 164 17.05 -1.78 27.76
CA GLY A 164 16.39 -0.72 28.51
C GLY A 164 15.16 -1.23 29.24
N CYS A 165 14.45 -0.31 29.86
CA CYS A 165 13.26 -0.61 30.65
C CYS A 165 12.17 -1.27 29.81
N VAL A 166 11.94 -0.76 28.60
CA VAL A 166 11.00 -1.36 27.64
C VAL A 166 11.82 -2.01 26.53
N PRO A 167 11.80 -3.35 26.38
CA PRO A 167 12.60 -4.06 25.37
C PRO A 167 12.32 -3.59 23.95
N GLN A 168 11.07 -3.23 23.67
CA GLN A 168 10.65 -2.70 22.39
C GLN A 168 11.35 -1.37 22.09
N ASN A 169 11.29 -0.41 23.01
CA ASN A 169 11.94 0.89 22.85
C ASN A 169 13.47 0.73 22.71
N ALA A 170 14.08 -0.08 23.58
CA ALA A 170 15.51 -0.38 23.49
C ALA A 170 15.89 -1.04 22.16
N LEU A 171 15.09 -1.99 21.68
CA LEU A 171 15.34 -2.64 20.40
C LEU A 171 15.22 -1.65 19.23
N LEU A 172 14.25 -0.73 19.23
CA LEU A 172 14.14 0.27 18.17
C LEU A 172 15.34 1.23 18.13
N GLN A 173 15.99 1.47 19.28
CA GLN A 173 17.24 2.23 19.35
C GLN A 173 18.49 1.39 19.03
N SER A 174 18.34 0.06 18.91
CA SER A 174 19.42 -0.84 18.49
C SER A 174 19.64 -0.81 16.97
N THR A 175 20.77 -1.33 16.51
CA THR A 175 21.10 -1.55 15.09
C THR A 175 21.29 -3.05 14.83
N LEU A 176 21.46 -3.42 13.55
CA LEU A 176 21.68 -4.80 13.14
C LEU A 176 23.17 -5.16 13.01
N GLU A 177 24.09 -4.32 13.49
CA GLU A 177 25.54 -4.48 13.34
C GLU A 177 26.04 -5.89 13.70
N CYS A 178 25.63 -6.42 14.85
CA CYS A 178 26.02 -7.77 15.27
C CYS A 178 25.55 -8.86 14.28
N PHE A 179 24.40 -8.68 13.61
CA PHE A 179 23.87 -9.65 12.65
C PHE A 179 24.70 -9.78 11.37
N TYR A 180 25.54 -8.78 11.07
CA TYR A 180 26.47 -8.80 9.94
C TYR A 180 27.88 -9.26 10.33
N ASN A 181 28.10 -9.61 11.61
CA ASN A 181 29.40 -10.04 12.12
C ASN A 181 29.30 -11.46 12.70
N GLN A 182 29.92 -12.44 12.02
CA GLN A 182 29.86 -13.85 12.44
C GLN A 182 30.42 -14.06 13.84
N SER A 183 31.55 -13.42 14.18
CA SER A 183 32.15 -13.55 15.51
C SER A 183 31.23 -13.00 16.61
N CYS A 184 30.51 -11.91 16.33
CA CYS A 184 29.51 -11.38 17.27
C CYS A 184 28.35 -12.36 17.47
N LEU A 185 27.80 -12.90 16.37
CA LEU A 185 26.72 -13.89 16.43
C LEU A 185 27.14 -15.15 17.17
N ASP A 186 28.34 -15.68 16.91
CA ASP A 186 28.84 -16.89 17.56
C ASP A 186 28.90 -16.69 19.10
N ILE A 187 29.36 -15.53 19.55
CA ILE A 187 29.37 -15.17 20.99
C ILE A 187 27.95 -15.14 21.53
N VAL A 188 27.02 -14.45 20.87
CA VAL A 188 25.64 -14.31 21.36
C VAL A 188 24.88 -15.65 21.35
N ILE A 189 25.11 -16.48 20.35
CA ILE A 189 24.50 -17.82 20.22
C ILE A 189 25.05 -18.77 21.26
N SER A 190 26.34 -18.68 21.61
CA SER A 190 26.94 -19.51 22.66
C SER A 190 26.25 -19.36 24.03
N LEU A 191 25.57 -18.23 24.25
CA LEU A 191 24.78 -17.96 25.46
C LEU A 191 23.37 -18.54 25.43
N THR A 192 22.91 -18.99 24.26
CA THR A 192 21.63 -19.66 24.11
C THR A 192 21.92 -21.14 23.93
N ASP A 193 21.34 -22.02 24.76
CA ASP A 193 21.42 -23.49 24.60
C ASP A 193 20.80 -24.01 23.27
N ALA A 194 20.54 -23.12 22.31
CA ALA A 194 20.11 -23.45 20.98
C ALA A 194 21.30 -24.00 20.18
N LEU A 195 21.26 -25.29 19.88
CA LEU A 195 22.10 -25.97 18.88
C LEU A 195 21.79 -25.48 17.45
N ARG A 196 21.81 -24.17 17.21
CA ARG A 196 21.50 -23.57 15.91
C ARG A 196 22.73 -22.88 15.36
N THR A 197 23.15 -23.34 14.20
CA THR A 197 24.07 -22.59 13.36
C THR A 197 23.31 -21.43 12.74
N VAL A 198 23.71 -20.20 13.08
CA VAL A 198 23.21 -18.99 12.44
C VAL A 198 24.38 -18.34 11.73
N SER A 199 24.22 -18.09 10.45
CA SER A 199 25.22 -17.39 9.64
C SER A 199 24.94 -15.90 9.65
N ALA A 200 26.00 -15.11 9.66
CA ALA A 200 25.93 -13.66 9.50
C ALA A 200 25.26 -13.28 8.18
N LEU A 201 24.51 -12.18 8.23
CA LEU A 201 23.94 -11.56 7.06
C LEU A 201 25.07 -11.08 6.15
N ASN A 202 24.89 -11.24 4.85
CA ASN A 202 25.91 -10.88 3.89
C ASN A 202 25.82 -9.38 3.52
N ILE A 203 26.84 -8.60 3.89
CA ILE A 203 26.99 -7.19 3.50
C ILE A 203 27.09 -7.03 1.97
N SER A 204 27.60 -8.04 1.25
CA SER A 204 27.84 -7.93 -0.19
C SER A 204 26.58 -8.08 -1.05
N ASN A 205 25.40 -8.33 -0.45
CA ASN A 205 24.13 -8.19 -1.17
C ASN A 205 23.81 -6.71 -1.32
N SER A 206 24.22 -6.14 -2.46
CA SER A 206 24.06 -4.74 -2.91
C SER A 206 22.61 -4.25 -3.05
N PHE A 207 21.63 -4.91 -2.42
CA PHE A 207 20.21 -4.65 -2.60
C PHE A 207 19.55 -4.03 -1.38
N SER A 208 20.16 -4.08 -0.19
CA SER A 208 19.57 -3.40 0.96
C SER A 208 19.81 -1.91 0.88
N ARG A 209 18.76 -1.12 1.05
CA ARG A 209 18.86 0.35 1.13
C ARG A 209 19.26 0.84 2.52
N PHE A 210 19.37 -0.07 3.49
CA PHE A 210 19.70 0.23 4.88
C PHE A 210 21.13 -0.19 5.22
N SER A 211 21.85 0.68 5.94
CA SER A 211 23.16 0.34 6.47
C SER A 211 23.01 -0.62 7.66
N PRO A 212 24.00 -1.50 7.94
CA PRO A 212 24.05 -2.25 9.20
C PRO A 212 23.93 -1.37 10.46
N THR A 213 24.39 -0.13 10.38
CA THR A 213 24.33 0.88 11.45
C THR A 213 23.00 1.64 11.53
N THR A 214 22.07 1.39 10.59
CA THR A 214 20.73 1.96 10.66
C THR A 214 19.98 1.36 11.85
N THR A 215 19.29 2.21 12.62
CA THR A 215 18.52 1.74 13.76
C THR A 215 17.33 0.90 13.31
N ILE A 216 16.97 -0.09 14.12
CA ILE A 216 15.81 -0.95 13.92
C ILE A 216 14.54 -0.09 13.92
N GLY A 217 14.51 1.03 14.65
CA GLY A 217 13.45 2.04 14.59
C GLY A 217 13.23 2.57 13.18
N VAL A 218 14.29 3.00 12.50
CA VAL A 218 14.18 3.51 11.11
C VAL A 218 13.74 2.40 10.14
N LEU A 219 14.27 1.19 10.31
CA LEU A 219 13.83 0.01 9.55
C LEU A 219 12.32 -0.24 9.76
N PHE A 220 11.88 -0.24 11.00
CA PHE A 220 10.50 -0.49 11.41
C PHE A 220 9.53 0.60 10.93
N ASP A 221 9.93 1.88 11.02
CA ASP A 221 9.19 3.04 10.49
C ASP A 221 9.02 3.00 8.97
N ASN A 222 9.79 2.14 8.30
CA ASN A 222 9.73 1.84 6.87
C ASN A 222 9.15 0.44 6.59
N LEU A 223 8.44 -0.15 7.55
CA LEU A 223 7.87 -1.50 7.48
C LEU A 223 8.90 -2.61 7.19
N MET A 224 10.18 -2.34 7.39
CA MET A 224 11.30 -3.20 6.99
C MET A 224 11.26 -3.57 5.50
N VAL A 225 10.68 -2.70 4.67
CA VAL A 225 10.56 -2.89 3.21
C VAL A 225 11.83 -2.39 2.53
N GLU A 226 12.46 -3.28 1.76
CA GLU A 226 13.66 -2.98 0.97
C GLU A 226 13.33 -2.19 -0.29
N SER A 227 12.37 -2.65 -1.08
CA SER A 227 11.93 -1.99 -2.31
C SER A 227 10.44 -2.22 -2.55
N TRP A 228 9.80 -1.25 -3.21
CA TRP A 228 8.47 -1.39 -3.77
C TRP A 228 8.59 -1.60 -5.27
N GLU A 229 8.24 -2.80 -5.74
CA GLU A 229 8.26 -3.12 -7.17
C GLU A 229 6.88 -2.86 -7.78
N ASN A 230 6.85 -1.93 -8.73
CA ASN A 230 5.62 -1.49 -9.39
C ASN A 230 5.65 -1.94 -10.85
N SER A 231 4.63 -2.71 -11.27
CA SER A 231 4.43 -3.06 -12.68
C SER A 231 3.09 -2.54 -13.16
N THR A 232 3.08 -1.82 -14.28
CA THR A 232 1.84 -1.35 -14.93
C THR A 232 1.74 -1.88 -16.34
N ASP A 233 0.57 -2.39 -16.71
CA ASP A 233 0.30 -2.87 -18.06
C ASP A 233 -0.97 -2.22 -18.63
N PHE A 234 -0.75 -1.21 -19.47
CA PHE A 234 -1.84 -0.52 -20.15
C PHE A 234 -2.58 -1.43 -21.15
N ALA A 235 -1.94 -2.46 -21.70
CA ALA A 235 -2.60 -3.37 -22.63
C ALA A 235 -3.70 -4.17 -21.92
N ILE A 236 -3.43 -4.64 -20.69
CA ILE A 236 -4.42 -5.31 -19.84
C ILE A 236 -5.59 -4.37 -19.54
N TYR A 237 -5.31 -3.11 -19.19
CA TYR A 237 -6.35 -2.10 -18.98
C TYR A 237 -7.22 -1.91 -20.23
N PHE A 238 -6.60 -1.67 -21.38
CA PHE A 238 -7.32 -1.37 -22.62
C PHE A 238 -8.15 -2.56 -23.08
N GLN A 239 -7.65 -3.78 -22.98
CA GLN A 239 -8.41 -5.00 -23.32
C GLN A 239 -9.63 -5.19 -22.41
N THR A 240 -9.51 -4.86 -21.13
CA THR A 240 -10.61 -4.98 -20.16
C THR A 240 -11.68 -3.90 -20.35
N CYS A 241 -11.26 -2.67 -20.69
CA CYS A 241 -12.13 -1.50 -20.80
C CYS A 241 -12.53 -1.14 -22.24
N ALA A 242 -12.17 -1.96 -23.24
CA ALA A 242 -12.45 -1.66 -24.64
C ALA A 242 -13.96 -1.50 -24.89
N PRO A 243 -14.40 -0.40 -25.53
CA PRO A 243 -15.81 -0.20 -25.82
C PRO A 243 -16.30 -1.26 -26.81
N LYS A 244 -17.46 -1.85 -26.53
CA LYS A 244 -18.11 -2.82 -27.44
C LYS A 244 -18.55 -2.20 -28.76
N ALA A 245 -18.76 -0.88 -28.78
CA ALA A 245 -19.12 -0.12 -29.96
C ALA A 245 -18.46 1.26 -29.91
N CYS A 246 -17.84 1.66 -31.03
CA CYS A 246 -17.28 3.00 -31.20
C CYS A 246 -18.32 3.89 -31.90
N SER A 247 -18.62 5.03 -31.31
CA SER A 247 -19.41 6.11 -31.91
C SER A 247 -18.43 7.19 -32.37
N TYR A 248 -18.50 7.58 -33.65
CA TYR A 248 -17.75 8.72 -34.17
C TYR A 248 -18.73 9.89 -34.35
N SER A 249 -18.37 11.06 -33.85
CA SER A 249 -19.07 12.31 -34.12
C SER A 249 -18.37 13.03 -35.28
N TYR A 250 -19.01 13.07 -36.45
CA TYR A 250 -18.54 13.90 -37.55
C TYR A 250 -18.88 15.36 -37.24
N LEU A 251 -17.88 16.14 -36.82
CA LEU A 251 -17.96 17.60 -36.82
C LEU A 251 -17.80 18.09 -38.27
N GLN A 252 -18.86 17.99 -39.06
CA GLN A 252 -18.87 18.60 -40.38
C GLN A 252 -18.87 20.12 -40.21
N ARG A 253 -17.79 20.77 -40.66
CA ARG A 253 -17.68 22.23 -40.65
C ARG A 253 -18.67 22.75 -41.70
N PHE A 254 -19.88 23.11 -41.28
CA PHE A 254 -20.91 23.64 -42.18
C PHE A 254 -20.45 25.00 -42.71
N PHE A 255 -19.95 25.02 -43.94
CA PHE A 255 -19.75 26.27 -44.65
C PHE A 255 -21.13 26.86 -44.96
N LEU A 256 -21.46 28.03 -44.42
CA LEU A 256 -22.75 28.71 -44.61
C LEU A 256 -23.15 28.78 -46.10
N ILE A 257 -22.17 28.98 -46.98
CA ILE A 257 -22.36 29.01 -48.44
C ILE A 257 -22.95 27.69 -48.96
N TYR A 258 -22.47 26.55 -48.47
CA TYR A 258 -22.95 25.23 -48.86
C TYR A 258 -24.44 25.03 -48.50
N MET A 259 -24.85 25.45 -47.31
CA MET A 259 -26.25 25.38 -46.88
C MET A 259 -27.17 26.27 -47.74
N ILE A 260 -26.73 27.50 -48.04
CA ILE A 260 -27.49 28.42 -48.91
C ILE A 260 -27.65 27.83 -50.31
N THR A 261 -26.59 27.21 -50.85
CA THR A 261 -26.66 26.58 -52.19
C THR A 261 -27.61 25.38 -52.25
N ILE A 262 -27.69 24.58 -51.18
CA ILE A 262 -28.65 23.47 -51.10
C ILE A 262 -30.09 24.00 -51.02
N ILE A 263 -30.33 25.01 -50.19
CA ILE A 263 -31.68 25.60 -50.08
C ILE A 263 -32.09 26.21 -51.43
N ALA A 264 -31.21 26.99 -52.06
CA ALA A 264 -31.47 27.58 -53.38
C ALA A 264 -31.71 26.51 -54.46
N SER A 265 -30.94 25.40 -54.46
CA SER A 265 -31.10 24.32 -55.44
C SER A 265 -32.39 23.53 -55.24
N VAL A 266 -32.82 23.32 -53.99
CA VAL A 266 -34.11 22.67 -53.69
C VAL A 266 -35.27 23.56 -54.11
N PHE A 267 -35.28 24.84 -53.73
CA PHE A 267 -36.35 25.76 -54.14
C PHE A 267 -36.41 25.96 -55.65
N GLY A 268 -35.26 26.09 -56.31
CA GLY A 268 -35.18 26.23 -57.77
C GLY A 268 -35.61 24.96 -58.50
N GLY A 269 -35.05 23.81 -58.11
CA GLY A 269 -35.35 22.51 -58.73
C GLY A 269 -36.79 22.08 -58.54
N LEU A 270 -37.34 22.24 -57.34
CA LEU A 270 -38.72 21.87 -57.02
C LEU A 270 -39.72 22.68 -57.85
N ASN A 271 -39.49 23.98 -58.04
CA ASN A 271 -40.38 24.85 -58.81
C ASN A 271 -40.38 24.51 -60.31
N ILE A 272 -39.19 24.18 -60.86
CA ILE A 272 -39.06 23.71 -62.24
C ILE A 272 -39.77 22.36 -62.43
N VAL A 273 -39.55 21.41 -61.53
CA VAL A 273 -40.20 20.09 -61.59
C VAL A 273 -41.71 20.22 -61.48
N LEU A 274 -42.22 21.04 -60.55
CA LEU A 274 -43.66 21.31 -60.41
C LEU A 274 -44.27 21.93 -61.67
N ARG A 275 -43.59 22.88 -62.32
CA ARG A 275 -44.07 23.49 -63.57
C ARG A 275 -44.13 22.50 -64.74
N ILE A 276 -43.24 21.53 -64.80
CA ILE A 276 -43.22 20.52 -65.87
C ILE A 276 -44.22 19.39 -65.58
N THR A 277 -44.31 18.97 -64.32
CA THR A 277 -45.17 17.86 -63.90
C THR A 277 -46.64 18.26 -63.75
N SER A 278 -46.96 19.50 -63.35
CA SER A 278 -48.34 19.94 -63.18
C SER A 278 -49.19 19.89 -64.47
N PRO A 279 -48.75 20.34 -65.67
CA PRO A 279 -49.56 20.21 -66.87
C PRO A 279 -49.73 18.75 -67.31
N LEU A 280 -48.77 17.87 -66.99
CA LEU A 280 -48.86 16.44 -67.26
C LEU A 280 -49.92 15.79 -66.35
N PHE A 281 -49.88 16.08 -65.05
CA PHE A 281 -50.89 15.63 -64.09
C PHE A 281 -52.29 16.13 -64.45
N VAL A 282 -52.43 17.41 -64.78
CA VAL A 282 -53.72 18.01 -65.19
C VAL A 282 -54.24 17.36 -66.48
N LYS A 283 -53.40 17.15 -67.49
CA LYS A 283 -53.79 16.43 -68.71
C LYS A 283 -54.20 14.98 -68.44
N PHE A 284 -53.55 14.31 -67.48
CA PHE A 284 -53.87 12.93 -67.12
C PHE A 284 -55.23 12.84 -66.40
N ILE A 285 -55.48 13.74 -65.44
CA ILE A 285 -56.74 13.80 -64.68
C ILE A 285 -57.91 14.22 -65.58
N LEU A 286 -57.75 15.24 -66.43
CA LEU A 286 -58.82 15.75 -67.29
C LEU A 286 -59.12 14.87 -68.53
N ARG A 287 -58.17 14.03 -68.99
CA ARG A 287 -58.43 13.05 -70.07
C ARG A 287 -59.23 11.83 -69.62
N SER A 288 -59.23 11.50 -68.33
CA SER A 288 -59.94 10.33 -67.77
C SER A 288 -61.47 10.40 -67.94
N PRO A 289 -62.16 11.52 -67.62
CA PRO A 289 -63.61 11.60 -67.82
C PRO A 289 -64.03 11.83 -69.29
N TYR A 290 -63.24 12.55 -70.10
CA TYR A 290 -63.60 12.85 -71.51
C TYR A 290 -63.55 11.61 -72.42
N ARG A 291 -62.70 10.61 -72.11
CA ARG A 291 -62.70 9.31 -72.80
C ARG A 291 -63.90 8.44 -72.44
N ARG A 292 -64.45 8.55 -71.23
CA ARG A 292 -65.65 7.78 -70.82
C ARG A 292 -66.92 8.26 -71.52
N VAL A 293 -67.09 9.58 -71.72
CA VAL A 293 -68.29 10.13 -72.39
C VAL A 293 -68.30 9.85 -73.89
N ARG A 294 -67.15 9.93 -74.59
CA ARG A 294 -67.06 9.60 -76.03
C ARG A 294 -67.31 8.14 -76.38
N MET A 295 -67.10 7.19 -75.45
CA MET A 295 -67.44 5.78 -75.71
C MET A 295 -68.94 5.50 -75.57
N LEU A 296 -69.69 6.30 -74.82
CA LEU A 296 -71.13 6.14 -74.68
C LEU A 296 -71.89 6.66 -75.93
N GLU A 297 -71.48 7.80 -76.48
CA GLU A 297 -72.07 8.35 -77.73
C GLU A 297 -71.71 7.56 -79.01
N ALA A 298 -70.69 6.70 -78.97
CA ALA A 298 -70.33 5.81 -80.07
C ALA A 298 -71.15 4.50 -80.05
N ASN A 299 -71.68 4.10 -78.90
CA ASN A 299 -72.42 2.85 -78.73
C ASN A 299 -73.91 3.00 -79.12
N GLU A 300 -74.48 4.20 -79.06
CA GLU A 300 -75.88 4.47 -79.49
C GLU A 300 -76.05 4.58 -81.02
N ARG A 301 -74.96 4.59 -81.82
CA ARG A 301 -75.05 4.65 -83.29
C ARG A 301 -75.06 3.28 -83.99
N HIS A 302 -75.01 2.19 -83.24
CA HIS A 302 -75.08 0.82 -83.76
C HIS A 302 -76.22 0.03 -83.10
N GLU A 303 -77.43 0.55 -83.18
CA GLU A 303 -78.65 -0.23 -82.91
C GLU A 303 -79.36 -0.54 -84.25
N PRO A 304 -79.28 -1.77 -84.79
CA PRO A 304 -80.08 -2.16 -85.93
C PRO A 304 -81.50 -2.54 -85.50
N LYS A 305 -82.49 -1.80 -86.02
CA LYS A 305 -83.90 -2.24 -86.08
C LYS A 305 -84.02 -3.48 -87.00
N ARG A 306 -84.59 -4.58 -86.48
CA ARG A 306 -85.20 -5.68 -87.26
C ARG A 306 -86.05 -6.52 -86.27
N ASN A 307 -87.37 -6.37 -86.13
CA ASN A 307 -88.52 -6.76 -86.97
C ASN A 307 -88.56 -8.23 -87.45
N ALA A 308 -89.67 -8.90 -87.08
CA ALA A 308 -90.35 -10.08 -87.67
C ALA A 308 -89.54 -11.40 -87.72
N ASP A 309 -90.04 -12.55 -87.26
CA ASP A 309 -91.40 -13.09 -87.18
C ASP A 309 -91.74 -13.72 -85.81
#